data_AF-A0A6L7VYS8-F1
#
_entry.id   AF-A0A6L7VYS8-F1
#
_cell.length_a   1.000
_cell.length_b   1.000
_cell.length_c   1.000
_cell.angle_alpha   90.00
_cell.angle_beta   90.00
_cell.angle_gamma   90.00
#
_symmetry.space_group_name_H-M   'P 1'
#
loop_
_entity.id
_entity.type
_entity.pdbx_description
1 polymer ?
#
loop_
_entity_poly.entity_id
_entity_poly.type
_entity_poly.pdbx_seq_one_letter_code
_entity_poly.pdbx_strand_id
1 'polypeptide(L)'
;MFAKIDIDLALISYVILTVLIFGFRVAIQKRRTGDTGLRVATQLSSPIQRVTTYFQIFVLLAVLTIAILESLGLLKPHFEFAIVGTSVGLTLCASGTTLTMDSQYQMGQSWRIGVDENEKTELVTHGMFSCSRNPIYFGMLIVGLGF
;
A
#
# COMPACT_ATOMS: atom_id res chain seq x y z
N MET A 1 -0.08 -32.82 -14.75
CA MET A 1 0.10 -32.76 -13.29
C MET A 1 -0.34 -31.37 -12.85
N PHE A 2 -1.59 -31.22 -12.43
CA PHE A 2 -2.10 -29.93 -11.99
C PHE A 2 -1.51 -29.63 -10.62
N ALA A 3 -0.64 -28.63 -10.53
CA ALA A 3 -0.22 -28.09 -9.24
C ALA A 3 -1.50 -27.65 -8.52
N LYS A 4 -1.74 -28.21 -7.33
CA LYS A 4 -2.80 -27.74 -6.44
C LYS A 4 -2.45 -26.29 -6.14
N ILE A 5 -3.28 -25.34 -6.58
CA ILE A 5 -3.12 -23.93 -6.21
C ILE A 5 -3.58 -23.85 -4.75
N ASP A 6 -2.67 -24.12 -3.82
CA ASP A 6 -2.88 -23.81 -2.42
C ASP A 6 -2.60 -22.31 -2.30
N ILE A 7 -3.65 -21.54 -2.01
CA ILE A 7 -3.55 -20.08 -1.87
C ILE A 7 -2.65 -19.80 -0.66
N ASP A 8 -1.47 -19.25 -0.91
CA ASP A 8 -0.46 -19.02 0.12
C ASP A 8 -0.78 -17.77 0.96
N LEU A 9 -0.38 -17.81 2.23
CA LEU A 9 -0.51 -16.74 3.21
C LEU A 9 0.06 -15.41 2.69
N ALA A 10 1.17 -15.45 1.95
CA ALA A 10 1.77 -14.26 1.35
C ALA A 10 0.80 -13.59 0.34
N LEU A 11 0.19 -14.37 -0.55
CA LEU A 11 -0.76 -13.84 -1.53
C LEU A 11 -2.03 -13.30 -0.85
N ILE A 12 -2.57 -14.02 0.15
CA ILE A 12 -3.73 -13.56 0.93
C ILE A 12 -3.41 -12.25 1.63
N SER A 13 -2.27 -12.19 2.32
CA SER A 13 -1.83 -11.01 3.05
C SER A 13 -1.64 -9.83 2.10
N TYR A 14 -0.98 -10.04 0.95
CA TYR A 14 -0.78 -8.99 -0.04
C TYR A 14 -2.11 -8.40 -0.54
N VAL A 15 -3.08 -9.25 -0.89
CA VAL A 15 -4.40 -8.81 -1.34
C VAL A 15 -5.12 -8.03 -0.24
N ILE A 16 -5.15 -8.55 0.99
CA ILE A 16 -5.80 -7.88 2.13
C ILE A 16 -5.16 -6.53 2.41
N LEU A 17 -3.83 -6.47 2.52
CA LEU A 17 -3.08 -5.25 2.82
C LEU A 17 -3.29 -4.20 1.73
N THR A 18 -3.23 -4.60 0.45
CA THR A 18 -3.46 -3.69 -0.68
C THR A 18 -4.89 -3.16 -0.70
N VAL A 19 -5.88 -4.01 -0.45
CA VAL A 19 -7.29 -3.60 -0.35
C VAL A 19 -7.49 -2.64 0.81
N LEU A 20 -6.92 -2.90 1.99
CA LEU A 20 -7.06 -2.02 3.16
C LEU A 20 -6.38 -0.66 2.96
N ILE A 21 -5.13 -0.67 2.51
CA ILE A 21 -4.31 0.54 2.38
C ILE A 21 -4.77 1.42 1.23
N PHE A 22 -5.20 0.83 0.11
CA PHE A 22 -5.57 1.58 -1.10
C PHE A 22 -7.07 1.50 -1.37
N GLY A 23 -7.60 0.30 -1.62
CA GLY A 23 -8.97 0.12 -2.11
C GLY A 23 -10.04 0.68 -1.17
N PHE A 24 -9.96 0.34 0.11
CA PHE A 24 -10.88 0.78 1.16
C PHE A 24 -10.84 2.29 1.33
N ARG A 25 -9.63 2.89 1.36
CA ARG A 25 -9.48 4.34 1.46
C ARG A 25 -10.08 5.06 0.25
N VAL A 26 -9.77 4.61 -0.97
CA VAL A 26 -10.34 5.18 -2.20
C VAL A 26 -11.87 5.10 -2.19
N ALA A 27 -12.43 3.97 -1.75
CA ALA A 27 -13.88 3.79 -1.66
C ALA A 27 -14.53 4.76 -0.66
N ILE A 28 -13.93 4.95 0.52
CA ILE A 28 -14.42 5.90 1.51
C ILE A 28 -14.32 7.34 1.00
N GLN A 29 -13.19 7.71 0.41
CA GLN A 29 -12.99 9.05 -0.14
C GLN A 29 -14.05 9.35 -1.20
N LYS A 30 -14.20 8.46 -2.20
CA LYS A 30 -15.20 8.62 -3.26
C LYS A 30 -16.62 8.77 -2.72
N ARG A 31 -16.98 7.98 -1.69
CA ARG A 31 -18.32 8.05 -1.08
C ARG A 31 -18.56 9.33 -0.29
N ARG A 32 -17.54 9.87 0.39
CA ARG A 32 -17.68 11.07 1.24
C ARG A 32 -17.57 12.38 0.47
N THR A 33 -16.86 12.38 -0.67
CA THR A 33 -16.37 13.62 -1.30
C THR A 33 -16.68 13.69 -2.79
N GLY A 34 -17.00 12.55 -3.42
CA GLY A 34 -17.09 12.41 -4.87
C GLY A 34 -15.74 12.23 -5.57
N ASP A 35 -14.62 12.52 -4.90
CA ASP A 35 -13.25 12.39 -5.43
C ASP A 35 -12.63 11.06 -4.97
N THR A 36 -11.94 10.36 -5.85
CA THR A 36 -11.23 9.12 -5.51
C THR A 36 -9.92 9.36 -4.76
N GLY A 37 -9.40 10.59 -4.81
CA GLY A 37 -8.07 10.95 -4.30
C GLY A 37 -6.92 10.43 -5.16
N LEU A 38 -7.19 9.71 -6.25
CA LEU A 38 -6.17 9.19 -7.15
C LEU A 38 -5.83 10.23 -8.22
N ARG A 39 -4.53 10.43 -8.48
CA ARG A 39 -3.99 11.29 -9.54
C ARG A 39 -3.19 10.46 -10.51
N VAL A 40 -3.92 9.62 -11.27
CA VAL A 40 -3.34 8.74 -12.29
C VAL A 40 -2.93 9.58 -13.49
N ALA A 41 -1.68 9.42 -13.94
CA ALA A 41 -1.18 10.12 -15.10
C ALA A 41 -1.99 9.86 -16.38
N THR A 42 -2.17 10.91 -17.17
CA THR A 42 -2.78 10.88 -18.50
C THR A 42 -1.77 11.36 -19.57
N GLN A 43 -2.18 11.35 -20.84
CA GLN A 43 -1.37 11.86 -21.95
C GLN A 43 -1.06 13.37 -21.85
N LEU A 44 -1.77 14.11 -21.00
CA LEU A 44 -1.56 15.54 -20.76
C LEU A 44 -0.83 15.82 -19.43
N SER A 45 -0.60 14.78 -18.62
CA SER A 45 0.08 14.91 -17.32
C SER A 45 1.55 15.25 -17.49
N SER A 46 2.09 15.96 -16.50
CA SER A 46 3.50 16.31 -16.42
C SER A 46 4.40 15.05 -16.34
N PRO A 47 5.69 15.17 -16.70
CA PRO A 47 6.63 14.06 -16.60
C PRO A 47 6.71 13.46 -15.18
N ILE A 48 6.66 14.30 -14.14
CA ILE A 48 6.75 13.88 -12.74
C ILE A 48 5.53 13.03 -12.36
N GLN A 49 4.32 13.47 -12.75
CA GLN A 49 3.10 12.70 -12.51
C GLN A 49 3.14 11.34 -13.20
N ARG A 50 3.67 11.26 -14.43
CA ARG A 50 3.84 10.00 -15.17
C ARG A 50 4.79 9.04 -14.48
N VAL A 51 5.99 9.52 -14.15
CA VAL A 51 7.02 8.71 -13.49
C VAL A 51 6.50 8.14 -12.18
N THR A 52 5.87 8.97 -11.35
CA THR A 52 5.30 8.53 -10.06
C THR A 52 4.17 7.52 -10.23
N THR A 53 3.26 7.75 -11.17
CA THR A 53 2.17 6.81 -11.49
C THR A 53 2.72 5.46 -11.95
N TYR A 54 3.64 5.45 -12.93
CA TYR A 54 4.20 4.21 -13.47
C TYR A 54 5.04 3.46 -12.44
N PHE A 55 5.84 4.16 -11.65
CA PHE A 55 6.62 3.55 -10.57
C PHE A 55 5.70 2.89 -9.54
N GLN A 56 4.62 3.55 -9.14
CA GLN A 56 3.67 2.98 -8.18
C GLN A 56 2.96 1.74 -8.73
N ILE A 57 2.48 1.79 -9.98
CA ILE A 57 1.86 0.61 -10.63
C ILE A 57 2.87 -0.52 -10.74
N PHE A 58 4.10 -0.22 -11.15
CA PHE A 58 5.18 -1.19 -11.26
C PHE A 58 5.45 -1.89 -9.93
N VAL A 59 5.58 -1.15 -8.83
CA VAL A 59 5.82 -1.73 -7.49
C VAL A 59 4.68 -2.66 -7.08
N LEU A 60 3.42 -2.23 -7.24
CA LEU A 60 2.25 -3.07 -6.91
C LEU A 60 2.19 -4.35 -7.77
N LEU A 61 2.49 -4.25 -9.07
CA LEU A 61 2.50 -5.42 -9.95
C LEU A 61 3.69 -6.33 -9.65
N ALA A 62 4.86 -5.77 -9.32
CA ALA A 62 6.04 -6.55 -8.97
C ALA A 62 5.80 -7.39 -7.70
N VAL A 63 5.27 -6.79 -6.63
CA VAL A 63 4.99 -7.52 -5.38
C VAL A 63 3.89 -8.56 -5.59
N LEU A 64 2.82 -8.22 -6.34
CA LEU A 64 1.78 -9.19 -6.71
C LEU A 64 2.36 -10.38 -7.48
N THR A 65 3.24 -10.10 -8.45
CA THR A 65 3.88 -11.13 -9.27
C THR A 65 4.73 -12.05 -8.40
N ILE A 66 5.53 -11.51 -7.48
CA ILE A 66 6.33 -12.30 -6.53
C ILE A 66 5.42 -13.20 -5.69
N ALA A 67 4.35 -12.66 -5.10
CA ALA A 67 3.42 -13.43 -4.28
C ALA A 67 2.70 -14.55 -5.05
N ILE A 68 2.35 -14.31 -6.34
CA ILE A 68 1.78 -15.34 -7.21
C ILE A 68 2.82 -16.42 -7.52
N LEU A 69 4.04 -16.04 -7.89
CA LEU A 69 5.09 -17.00 -8.23
C LEU A 69 5.47 -17.87 -7.02
N GLU A 70 5.48 -17.32 -5.81
CA GLU A 70 5.63 -18.06 -4.56
C GLU A 70 4.47 -19.03 -4.34
N SER A 71 3.21 -18.58 -4.46
CA SER A 71 2.02 -19.44 -4.31
C SER A 71 1.94 -20.55 -5.36
N LEU A 72 2.55 -20.36 -6.54
CA LEU A 72 2.70 -21.40 -7.56
C LEU A 72 3.88 -22.36 -7.31
N GLY A 73 4.67 -22.13 -6.26
CA GLY A 73 5.88 -22.89 -5.93
C GLY A 73 7.05 -22.66 -6.90
N LEU A 74 6.98 -21.61 -7.73
CA LEU A 74 8.03 -21.24 -8.69
C LEU A 74 9.15 -20.43 -8.04
N LEU A 75 8.85 -19.74 -6.94
CA LEU A 75 9.82 -19.15 -6.05
C LEU A 75 9.84 -19.93 -4.74
N LYS A 76 11.03 -20.19 -4.22
CA LYS A 76 11.22 -20.80 -2.90
C LYS A 76 11.79 -19.75 -1.95
N PRO A 77 11.19 -19.56 -0.76
CA PRO A 77 11.74 -18.66 0.22
C PRO A 77 13.16 -19.09 0.60
N HIS A 78 14.05 -18.11 0.73
CA HIS A 78 15.44 -18.38 1.13
C HIS A 78 15.55 -18.67 2.64
N PHE A 79 14.59 -18.15 3.42
CA PHE A 79 14.48 -18.35 4.85
C PHE A 79 13.09 -18.89 5.18
N GLU A 80 13.04 -20.02 5.89
CA GLU A 80 11.80 -20.50 6.50
C GLU A 80 11.76 -20.00 7.94
N PHE A 81 10.76 -19.16 8.23
CA PHE A 81 10.54 -18.68 9.58
C PHE A 81 9.68 -19.68 10.36
N ALA A 82 10.07 -19.97 11.59
CA ALA A 82 9.20 -20.64 12.53
C ALA A 82 7.95 -19.79 12.83
N ILE A 83 6.93 -20.40 13.44
CA ILE A 83 5.67 -19.74 13.80
C ILE A 83 5.84 -18.39 14.51
N VAL A 84 6.89 -18.25 15.33
CA VAL A 84 7.22 -17.00 16.02
C VAL A 84 7.62 -15.90 15.03
N GLY A 85 8.47 -16.22 14.06
CA GLY A 85 8.90 -15.26 13.04
C GLY A 85 7.73 -14.82 12.16
N THR A 86 6.90 -15.76 11.71
CA THR A 86 5.67 -15.45 10.96
C THR A 86 4.72 -14.57 11.77
N SER A 87 4.57 -14.84 13.07
CA SER A 87 3.71 -14.04 13.96
C SER A 87 4.23 -12.61 14.13
N VAL A 88 5.55 -12.43 14.22
CA VAL A 88 6.19 -11.10 14.25
C VAL A 88 5.94 -10.36 12.95
N GLY A 89 6.13 -11.01 11.78
CA GLY A 89 5.85 -10.41 10.47
C GLY A 89 4.40 -9.95 10.34
N LEU A 90 3.44 -10.82 10.69
CA LEU A 90 2.01 -10.47 10.70
C LEU A 90 1.68 -9.31 11.65
N THR A 91 2.33 -9.25 12.81
CA THR A 91 2.15 -8.15 13.77
C THR A 91 2.70 -6.83 13.23
N LEU A 92 3.86 -6.87 12.56
CA LEU A 92 4.42 -5.71 11.87
C LEU A 92 3.48 -5.25 10.74
N CYS A 93 3.00 -6.15 9.90
CA CYS A 93 2.00 -5.84 8.87
C CYS A 93 0.75 -5.18 9.46
N ALA A 94 0.15 -5.77 10.50
CA ALA A 94 -1.06 -5.23 11.12
C ALA A 94 -0.83 -3.83 11.75
N SER A 95 0.28 -3.65 12.47
CA SER A 95 0.61 -2.37 13.10
C SER A 95 0.95 -1.28 12.07
N GLY A 96 1.75 -1.61 11.04
CA GLY A 96 2.07 -0.73 9.93
C GLY A 96 0.84 -0.33 9.13
N THR A 97 -0.07 -1.26 8.84
CA THR A 97 -1.35 -0.96 8.18
C THR A 97 -2.21 -0.04 9.03
N THR A 98 -2.32 -0.29 10.33
CA THR A 98 -3.08 0.55 11.26
C THR A 98 -2.55 1.98 11.26
N LEU A 99 -1.23 2.15 11.39
CA LEU A 99 -0.58 3.46 11.36
C LEU A 99 -0.79 4.17 10.02
N THR A 100 -0.70 3.43 8.93
CA THR A 100 -0.93 3.94 7.57
C THR A 100 -2.37 4.44 7.44
N MET A 101 -3.36 3.62 7.83
CA MET A 101 -4.78 3.96 7.73
C MET A 101 -5.17 5.13 8.64
N ASP A 102 -4.64 5.18 9.87
CA ASP A 102 -4.88 6.31 10.78
C ASP A 102 -4.30 7.62 10.21
N SER A 103 -3.09 7.57 9.68
CA SER A 103 -2.48 8.73 9.01
C SER A 103 -3.29 9.17 7.77
N GLN A 104 -3.75 8.23 6.95
CA GLN A 104 -4.63 8.54 5.81
C GLN A 104 -5.96 9.13 6.27
N TYR A 105 -6.50 8.66 7.40
CA TYR A 105 -7.74 9.19 7.97
C TYR A 105 -7.56 10.63 8.45
N GLN A 106 -6.48 10.93 9.16
CA GLN A 106 -6.14 12.28 9.61
C GLN A 106 -5.92 13.26 8.45
N MET A 107 -5.38 12.79 7.31
CA MET A 107 -5.31 13.62 6.10
C MET A 107 -6.69 14.03 5.56
N GLY A 108 -7.74 13.25 5.83
CA GLY A 108 -9.11 13.59 5.43
C GLY A 108 -9.24 13.93 3.94
N GLN A 109 -9.73 15.13 3.64
CA GLN A 109 -9.92 15.64 2.27
C GLN A 109 -8.62 15.90 1.53
N SER A 110 -7.52 16.16 2.24
CA SER A 110 -6.21 16.44 1.64
C SER A 110 -5.49 15.19 1.13
N TRP A 111 -6.00 13.99 1.44
CA TRP A 111 -5.36 12.75 1.04
C TRP A 111 -5.37 12.55 -0.48
N ARG A 112 -4.19 12.29 -1.06
CA ARG A 112 -4.00 11.98 -2.47
C ARG A 112 -3.01 10.82 -2.65
N ILE A 113 -3.18 10.08 -3.73
CA ILE A 113 -2.17 9.15 -4.25
C ILE A 113 -1.78 9.58 -5.66
N GLY A 114 -0.48 9.66 -5.92
CA GLY A 114 0.08 10.27 -7.11
C GLY A 114 0.41 11.75 -6.88
N VAL A 115 0.95 12.40 -7.91
CA VAL A 115 1.39 13.79 -7.86
C VAL A 115 0.65 14.58 -8.94
N ASP A 116 0.04 15.70 -8.58
CA ASP A 116 -0.46 16.72 -9.51
C ASP A 116 0.15 18.06 -9.08
N GLU A 117 0.97 18.65 -9.93
CA GLU A 117 1.72 19.88 -9.61
C GLU A 117 0.81 21.12 -9.52
N ASN A 118 -0.39 21.06 -10.10
CA ASN A 118 -1.34 22.16 -10.08
C ASN A 118 -2.29 22.07 -8.87
N GLU A 119 -2.39 20.90 -8.22
CA GLU A 119 -3.26 20.71 -7.08
C GLU A 119 -2.58 21.18 -5.78
N LYS A 120 -3.25 22.04 -5.03
CA LYS A 120 -2.84 22.44 -3.69
C LYS A 120 -3.86 21.91 -2.68
N THR A 121 -3.38 21.17 -1.69
CA THR A 121 -4.19 20.66 -0.59
C THR A 121 -3.81 21.36 0.71
N GLU A 122 -4.71 21.33 1.69
CA GLU A 122 -4.42 21.84 3.02
C GLU A 122 -3.35 20.98 3.70
N LEU A 123 -2.34 21.64 4.28
CA LEU A 123 -1.28 20.97 5.02
C LEU A 123 -1.81 20.49 6.37
N VAL A 124 -1.68 19.20 6.63
CA VAL A 124 -2.05 18.59 7.92
C VAL A 124 -0.83 18.54 8.83
N THR A 125 -0.94 19.12 10.03
CA THR A 125 0.16 19.25 11.01
C THR A 125 -0.20 18.75 12.41
N HIS A 126 -1.39 18.19 12.60
CA HIS A 126 -1.85 17.63 13.88
C HIS A 126 -1.82 16.10 13.88
N GLY A 127 -2.02 15.49 15.05
CA GLY A 127 -1.99 14.03 15.21
C GLY A 127 -0.62 13.45 14.83
N MET A 128 -0.60 12.38 14.03
CA MET A 128 0.64 11.72 13.57
C MET A 128 1.54 12.67 12.77
N PHE A 129 0.96 13.64 12.08
CA PHE A 129 1.71 14.62 11.29
C PHE A 129 2.45 15.67 12.13
N SER A 130 2.16 15.76 13.43
CA SER A 130 2.94 16.58 14.37
C SER A 130 4.29 15.95 14.73
N CYS A 131 4.38 14.62 14.67
CA CYS A 131 5.61 13.87 14.95
C CYS A 131 6.47 13.66 13.71
N SER A 132 5.86 13.42 12.55
CA SER A 132 6.55 13.16 11.29
C SER A 132 5.81 13.80 10.13
N ARG A 133 6.54 14.34 9.14
CA ARG A 133 5.93 14.86 7.91
C ARG A 133 5.37 13.76 7.00
N ASN A 134 5.79 12.51 7.21
CA ASN A 134 5.55 11.37 6.31
C ASN A 134 5.10 10.09 7.05
N PRO A 135 4.09 10.15 7.94
CA PRO A 135 3.71 9.01 8.78
C PRO A 135 3.08 7.86 7.98
N ILE A 136 2.40 8.15 6.85
CA ILE A 136 1.88 7.14 5.92
C ILE A 136 3.03 6.26 5.39
N TYR A 137 4.11 6.87 4.90
CA TYR A 137 5.25 6.14 4.37
C TYR A 137 5.98 5.34 5.45
N PHE A 138 6.05 5.87 6.67
CA PHE A 138 6.61 5.13 7.78
C PHE A 138 5.79 3.87 8.11
N GLY A 139 4.46 3.96 8.14
CA GLY A 139 3.59 2.80 8.28
C GLY A 139 3.77 1.78 7.15
N MET A 140 3.86 2.23 5.89
CA MET A 140 4.12 1.36 4.73
C MET A 140 5.48 0.65 4.80
N LEU A 141 6.52 1.31 5.34
CA LEU A 141 7.82 0.67 5.57
C LEU A 141 7.72 -0.45 6.60
N ILE A 142 6.97 -0.25 7.70
CA ILE A 142 6.72 -1.31 8.69
C ILE A 142 6.00 -2.49 8.05
N VAL A 143 4.99 -2.23 7.19
CA VAL A 143 4.32 -3.30 6.42
C VAL A 143 5.33 -4.05 5.55
N GLY A 144 6.17 -3.35 4.80
CA GLY A 144 7.18 -3.98 3.94
C GLY A 144 8.27 -4.75 4.68
N LEU A 145 8.51 -4.47 5.97
CA LEU A 145 9.41 -5.26 6.82
C LEU A 145 8.74 -6.51 7.39
N GLY A 146 7.41 -6.48 7.55
CA GLY A 146 6.63 -7.61 8.08
C GLY A 146 6.16 -8.60 7.02
N PHE A 147 5.98 -8.13 5.78
CA PHE A 147 5.57 -8.90 4.61
C PHE A 147 6.74 -9.63 3.98
#